data_AF-A0A532U5J2-F1
#
_entry.id   AF-A0A532U5J2-F1
#
_cell.length_a   1.000
_cell.length_b   1.000
_cell.length_c   1.000
_cell.angle_alpha   90.00
_cell.angle_beta   90.00
_cell.angle_gamma   90.00
#
_symmetry.space_group_name_H-M   'P 1'
#
loop_
_entity.id
_entity.type
_entity.pdbx_description
1 polymer ?
#
loop_
_entity_poly.entity_id
_entity_poly.type
_entity_poly.pdbx_seq_one_letter_code
_entity_poly.pdbx_strand_id
1 'polypeptide(L)'
;DNPGGEVRLAVGNFDSDADLEIAAATGYNGGNLVRLFEKDGTLIKQFLAFGFGGNTNGDVQIAAADIDNDDISEIICAHGEGGSSAVKVFKADGTVVRSFKAFGGVNAQGEVHLGRSNY
;
A
#
# COMPACT_ATOMS: atom_id res chain seq x y z
N ASP A 1 -12.06 2.48 -11.26
CA ASP A 1 -11.18 2.70 -12.42
C ASP A 1 -9.81 3.17 -11.95
N ASN A 2 -8.75 2.82 -12.68
CA ASN A 2 -7.38 3.32 -12.45
C ASN A 2 -6.99 4.21 -13.65
N PRO A 3 -7.43 5.48 -13.68
CA PRO A 3 -7.17 6.36 -14.83
C PRO A 3 -5.68 6.68 -15.03
N GLY A 4 -4.84 6.34 -14.05
CA GLY A 4 -3.37 6.45 -14.09
C GLY A 4 -2.63 5.38 -14.87
N GLY A 5 -3.31 4.27 -15.21
CA GLY A 5 -2.74 3.14 -15.96
C GLY A 5 -1.77 2.26 -15.18
N GLU A 6 -0.89 2.85 -14.36
CA GLU A 6 0.12 2.11 -13.59
C GLU A 6 -0.49 1.40 -12.38
N VAL A 7 -0.03 0.18 -12.15
CA VAL A 7 -0.38 -0.65 -10.99
C VAL A 7 0.91 -1.15 -10.36
N ARG A 8 1.01 -1.00 -9.04
CA ARG A 8 2.09 -1.59 -8.24
C ARG A 8 1.55 -2.75 -7.43
N LEU A 9 2.32 -3.83 -7.36
CA LEU A 9 1.89 -5.08 -6.73
C LEU A 9 2.77 -5.41 -5.53
N ALA A 10 2.16 -6.00 -4.51
CA ALA A 10 2.83 -6.69 -3.43
C ALA A 10 2.14 -8.04 -3.18
N VAL A 11 2.87 -8.98 -2.59
CA VAL A 11 2.37 -10.31 -2.26
C VAL A 11 2.65 -10.58 -0.79
N GLY A 12 1.67 -11.14 -0.09
CA GLY A 12 1.75 -11.48 1.33
C GLY A 12 0.56 -12.36 1.73
N ASN A 13 0.64 -12.95 2.91
CA ASN A 13 -0.48 -13.65 3.52
C ASN A 13 -1.34 -12.61 4.23
N PHE A 14 -2.53 -12.29 3.74
CA PHE A 14 -3.40 -11.25 4.28
C PHE A 14 -4.59 -11.81 5.05
N ASP A 15 -4.87 -13.10 5.00
CA ASP A 15 -6.05 -13.70 5.63
C ASP A 15 -5.76 -14.90 6.56
N SER A 16 -4.47 -15.15 6.84
CA SER A 16 -3.97 -16.22 7.72
C SER A 16 -4.14 -17.64 7.17
N ASP A 17 -4.30 -17.80 5.85
CA ASP A 17 -4.29 -19.12 5.23
C ASP A 17 -2.86 -19.56 4.79
N ALA A 18 -2.73 -20.66 4.04
CA ALA A 18 -1.42 -21.15 3.59
C ALA A 18 -1.01 -20.62 2.21
N ASP A 19 -1.95 -20.01 1.49
CA ASP A 19 -1.76 -19.39 0.21
C ASP A 19 -1.24 -17.96 0.38
N LEU A 20 -0.90 -17.32 -0.75
CA LEU A 20 -0.46 -15.93 -0.75
C LEU A 20 -1.40 -15.11 -1.63
N GLU A 21 -1.70 -13.91 -1.16
CA GLU A 21 -2.65 -13.00 -1.76
C GLU A 21 -1.92 -11.85 -2.46
N ILE A 22 -2.68 -11.13 -3.29
CA ILE A 22 -2.17 -10.06 -4.13
C ILE A 22 -2.71 -8.74 -3.62
N ALA A 23 -1.81 -7.81 -3.28
CA ALA A 23 -2.15 -6.42 -3.05
C ALA A 23 -1.80 -5.59 -4.29
N ALA A 24 -2.75 -4.77 -4.76
CA ALA A 24 -2.58 -3.88 -5.90
C ALA A 24 -2.86 -2.44 -5.49
N ALA A 25 -1.93 -1.54 -5.79
CA ALA A 25 -2.04 -0.11 -5.54
C ALA A 25 -2.02 0.68 -6.85
N THR A 26 -2.77 1.77 -6.89
CA THR A 26 -2.85 2.64 -8.05
C THR A 26 -1.63 3.56 -8.18
N GLY A 27 -1.19 3.76 -9.42
CA GLY A 27 -0.16 4.75 -9.77
C GLY A 27 -0.66 6.19 -9.83
N TYR A 28 0.14 7.07 -10.43
CA TYR A 28 -0.16 8.50 -10.59
C TYR A 28 -1.54 8.76 -11.22
N ASN A 29 -2.30 9.72 -10.69
CA ASN A 29 -3.71 10.00 -10.95
C ASN A 29 -4.71 8.88 -10.61
N GLY A 30 -4.28 7.74 -10.08
CA GLY A 30 -5.14 6.58 -9.85
C GLY A 30 -6.00 6.63 -8.59
N GLY A 31 -5.94 7.73 -7.82
CA GLY A 31 -6.86 7.97 -6.72
C GLY A 31 -6.50 7.29 -5.40
N ASN A 32 -5.25 6.84 -5.22
CA ASN A 32 -4.69 6.24 -4.00
C ASN A 32 -5.40 4.98 -3.47
N LEU A 33 -6.01 4.24 -4.38
CA LEU A 33 -6.76 3.03 -4.10
C LEU A 33 -5.81 1.83 -3.91
N VAL A 34 -6.09 1.04 -2.89
CA VAL A 34 -5.49 -0.27 -2.65
C VAL A 34 -6.58 -1.32 -2.73
N ARG A 35 -6.26 -2.46 -3.36
CA ARG A 35 -7.11 -3.65 -3.44
C ARG A 35 -6.34 -4.88 -3.05
N LEU A 36 -7.00 -5.78 -2.34
CA LEU A 36 -6.50 -7.10 -1.98
C LEU A 36 -7.31 -8.14 -2.74
N PHE A 37 -6.62 -9.13 -3.28
CA PHE A 37 -7.20 -10.21 -4.05
C PHE A 37 -6.66 -11.55 -3.59
N GLU A 38 -7.53 -12.54 -3.63
CA GLU A 38 -7.15 -13.94 -3.64
C GLU A 38 -6.28 -14.24 -4.87
N LYS A 39 -5.53 -15.34 -4.82
CA LYS A 39 -4.74 -15.83 -5.97
C LYS A 39 -5.57 -16.09 -7.23
N ASP A 40 -6.87 -16.34 -7.08
CA ASP A 40 -7.80 -16.55 -8.21
C ASP A 40 -8.41 -15.24 -8.76
N GLY A 41 -8.05 -14.09 -8.16
CA GLY A 41 -8.54 -12.76 -8.53
C GLY A 41 -9.82 -12.33 -7.81
N THR A 42 -10.34 -13.13 -6.87
CA THR A 42 -11.46 -12.73 -6.03
C THR A 42 -11.09 -11.53 -5.16
N LEU A 43 -11.90 -10.47 -5.19
CA LEU A 43 -11.65 -9.27 -4.38
C LEU A 43 -11.93 -9.54 -2.90
N ILE A 44 -10.92 -9.41 -2.05
CA ILE A 44 -11.02 -9.54 -0.60
C ILE A 44 -11.42 -8.19 0.00
N LYS A 45 -10.68 -7.13 -0.35
CA LYS A 45 -10.82 -5.81 0.27
C LYS A 45 -10.41 -4.70 -0.68
N GLN A 46 -10.95 -3.51 -0.46
CA GLN A 46 -10.43 -2.28 -1.05
C GLN A 46 -10.56 -1.09 -0.10
N PHE A 47 -9.61 -0.17 -0.16
CA PHE A 47 -9.61 1.05 0.65
C PHE A 47 -8.71 2.15 0.05
N LEU A 48 -8.94 3.39 0.49
CA LEU A 48 -8.07 4.53 0.16
C LEU A 48 -6.96 4.63 1.20
N ALA A 49 -5.71 4.42 0.81
CA ALA A 49 -4.59 4.38 1.76
C ALA A 49 -4.46 5.73 2.52
N PHE A 50 -4.66 6.84 1.84
CA PHE A 50 -4.49 8.18 2.42
C PHE A 50 -5.80 8.93 2.63
N GLY A 51 -6.95 8.31 2.37
CA GLY A 51 -8.26 8.94 2.44
C GLY A 51 -8.47 9.98 1.35
N PHE A 52 -9.64 10.63 1.37
CA PHE A 52 -10.00 11.65 0.38
C PHE A 52 -9.06 12.86 0.49
N GLY A 53 -8.40 13.21 -0.62
CA GLY A 53 -7.48 14.35 -0.70
C GLY A 53 -6.16 14.18 0.04
N GLY A 54 -5.93 13.05 0.74
CA GLY A 54 -4.69 12.83 1.51
C GLY A 54 -3.47 12.51 0.66
N ASN A 55 -3.67 12.04 -0.58
CA ASN A 55 -2.64 11.88 -1.59
C ASN A 55 -3.22 12.30 -2.95
N THR A 56 -3.13 13.60 -3.25
CA THR A 56 -3.81 14.25 -4.40
C THR A 56 -3.31 13.73 -5.74
N ASN A 57 -2.07 13.30 -5.81
CA ASN A 57 -1.49 12.74 -7.03
C ASN A 57 -1.93 11.28 -7.23
N GLY A 58 -2.57 10.66 -6.26
CA GLY A 58 -3.10 9.29 -6.36
C GLY A 58 -2.05 8.17 -6.37
N ASP A 59 -0.75 8.50 -6.51
CA ASP A 59 0.30 7.50 -6.64
C ASP A 59 0.66 6.83 -5.30
N VAL A 60 0.55 5.50 -5.25
CA VAL A 60 0.83 4.71 -4.05
C VAL A 60 1.91 3.68 -4.34
N GLN A 61 2.98 3.74 -3.56
CA GLN A 61 3.98 2.70 -3.45
C GLN A 61 3.49 1.67 -2.43
N ILE A 62 3.62 0.37 -2.72
CA ILE A 62 3.09 -0.70 -1.89
C ILE A 62 4.13 -1.79 -1.63
N ALA A 63 4.15 -2.30 -0.41
CA ALA A 63 4.87 -3.51 -0.01
C ALA A 63 4.04 -4.29 1.01
N ALA A 64 4.40 -5.55 1.22
CA ALA A 64 3.77 -6.41 2.20
C ALA A 64 4.83 -7.15 3.03
N ALA A 65 4.66 -7.17 4.34
CA ALA A 65 5.52 -7.89 5.27
C ALA A 65 4.78 -8.10 6.60
N ASP A 66 5.00 -9.25 7.23
CA ASP A 66 4.63 -9.45 8.62
C ASP A 66 5.62 -8.66 9.49
N ILE A 67 5.15 -7.58 10.13
CA ILE A 67 6.00 -6.68 10.92
C ILE A 67 5.73 -6.78 12.42
N ASP A 68 4.66 -7.45 12.84
CA ASP A 68 4.34 -7.69 14.24
C ASP A 68 4.46 -9.17 14.66
N ASN A 69 4.87 -10.04 13.72
CA ASN A 69 5.09 -11.48 13.87
C ASN A 69 3.82 -12.23 14.31
N ASP A 70 2.66 -11.86 13.75
CA ASP A 70 1.38 -12.55 13.97
C ASP A 70 1.03 -13.58 12.88
N ASP A 71 1.99 -13.87 11.98
CA ASP A 71 1.86 -14.70 10.77
C ASP A 71 0.92 -14.10 9.69
N ILE A 72 0.38 -12.89 9.90
CA ILE A 72 -0.40 -12.14 8.93
C ILE A 72 0.46 -10.95 8.44
N SER A 73 0.61 -10.84 7.14
CA SER A 73 1.34 -9.73 6.53
C SER A 73 0.57 -8.41 6.67
N GLU A 74 1.25 -7.38 7.16
CA GLU A 74 0.80 -6.01 7.01
C GLU A 74 0.99 -5.48 5.58
N ILE A 75 0.14 -4.52 5.23
CA ILE A 75 0.23 -3.75 3.98
C ILE A 75 0.88 -2.41 4.28
N ILE A 76 1.99 -2.12 3.62
CA ILE A 76 2.74 -0.88 3.77
C ILE A 76 2.50 -0.05 2.53
N CYS A 77 1.90 1.13 2.71
CA CYS A 77 1.68 2.09 1.63
C CYS A 77 2.51 3.35 1.88
N ALA A 78 3.12 3.88 0.82
CA ALA A 78 3.77 5.17 0.84
C ALA A 78 3.27 6.04 -0.31
N HIS A 79 3.39 7.35 -0.15
CA HIS A 79 3.20 8.27 -1.26
C HIS A 79 4.25 8.00 -2.35
N GLY A 80 3.78 7.85 -3.59
CA GLY A 80 4.62 7.82 -4.79
C GLY A 80 4.86 9.22 -5.37
N GLU A 81 4.97 9.29 -6.70
CA GLU A 81 5.46 10.45 -7.45
C GLU A 81 4.75 11.75 -7.08
N GLY A 82 5.56 12.76 -6.77
CA GLY A 82 5.09 14.11 -6.43
C GLY A 82 4.36 14.20 -5.09
N GLY A 83 4.28 13.11 -4.32
CA GLY A 83 3.62 13.05 -3.04
C GLY A 83 4.48 13.61 -1.91
N SER A 84 4.05 13.35 -0.67
CA SER A 84 4.86 13.63 0.52
C SER A 84 5.74 12.42 0.86
N SER A 85 6.42 12.43 2.00
CA SER A 85 7.10 11.23 2.52
C SER A 85 6.20 10.39 3.44
N ALA A 86 4.88 10.55 3.37
CA ALA A 86 3.97 9.83 4.25
C ALA A 86 3.95 8.33 3.94
N VAL A 87 4.06 7.55 5.02
CA VAL A 87 4.00 6.09 5.05
C VAL A 87 2.91 5.69 6.04
N LYS A 88 2.07 4.74 5.65
CA LYS A 88 1.07 4.11 6.50
C LYS A 88 1.18 2.61 6.41
N VAL A 89 1.00 1.96 7.56
CA VAL A 89 0.94 0.51 7.67
C VAL A 89 -0.46 0.11 8.08
N PHE A 90 -1.01 -0.88 7.39
CA PHE A 90 -2.37 -1.39 7.58
C PHE A 90 -2.35 -2.88 7.89
N LYS A 91 -3.28 -3.33 8.73
CA LYS A 91 -3.72 -4.72 8.71
C LYS A 91 -4.58 -4.97 7.47
N ALA A 92 -4.78 -6.24 7.12
CA ALA A 92 -5.56 -6.65 5.95
C ALA A 92 -7.02 -6.13 5.95
N ASP A 93 -7.59 -5.88 7.13
CA ASP A 93 -8.93 -5.31 7.28
C ASP A 93 -9.01 -3.80 6.92
N GLY A 94 -7.86 -3.15 6.68
CA GLY A 94 -7.72 -1.72 6.41
C GLY A 94 -7.48 -0.87 7.66
N THR A 95 -7.34 -1.47 8.84
CA THR A 95 -7.03 -0.78 10.09
C THR A 95 -5.59 -0.25 10.06
N VAL A 96 -5.41 1.03 10.37
CA VAL A 96 -4.07 1.65 10.43
C VAL A 96 -3.36 1.23 11.71
N VAL A 97 -2.20 0.59 11.56
CA VAL A 97 -1.32 0.18 12.66
C VAL A 97 -0.32 1.29 12.98
N ARG A 98 0.27 1.89 11.94
CA ARG A 98 1.30 2.94 12.05
C ARG A 98 1.16 3.97 10.94
N SER A 99 1.55 5.20 11.24
CA SER A 99 1.62 6.29 10.26
C SER A 99 2.75 7.25 10.63
N PHE A 100 3.60 7.59 9.67
CA PHE A 100 4.71 8.52 9.88
C PHE A 100 5.13 9.20 8.56
N LYS A 101 6.04 10.17 8.63
CA LYS A 101 6.66 10.79 7.45
C LYS A 101 8.14 10.43 7.43
N ALA A 102 8.59 9.70 6.40
CA ALA A 102 9.95 9.17 6.31
C ALA A 102 11.03 10.26 6.20
N PHE A 103 10.70 11.41 5.60
CA PHE A 103 11.60 12.55 5.42
C PHE A 103 11.05 13.85 6.05
N GLY A 104 10.16 13.73 7.04
CA GLY A 104 9.53 14.90 7.68
C GLY A 104 8.53 15.65 6.78
N GLY A 105 8.37 16.96 6.99
CA GLY A 105 7.30 17.75 6.39
C GLY A 105 7.39 17.97 4.87
N VAL A 106 8.58 17.89 4.28
CA VAL A 106 8.84 18.24 2.88
C VAL A 106 9.60 17.09 2.19
N ASN A 107 9.01 16.54 1.14
CA ASN A 107 9.66 15.66 0.16
C ASN A 107 9.26 16.13 -1.24
N ALA A 108 9.58 17.39 -1.55
CA ALA A 108 9.04 18.06 -2.73
C ALA A 108 9.49 17.34 -4.01
N GLN A 109 8.52 16.77 -4.73
CA GLN A 109 8.72 15.98 -5.96
C GLN A 109 9.52 14.67 -5.77
N GLY A 110 9.65 14.18 -4.55
CA GLY A 110 10.29 12.90 -4.26
C GLY A 110 9.30 11.73 -4.21
N GLU A 111 9.85 10.52 -4.14
CA GLU A 111 9.11 9.26 -3.98
C GLU A 111 9.66 8.46 -2.81
N VAL A 112 8.84 7.60 -2.21
CA VAL A 112 9.30 6.60 -1.25
C VAL A 112 9.12 5.20 -1.85
N HIS A 113 10.19 4.62 -2.37
CA HIS A 113 10.16 3.23 -2.83
C HIS A 113 10.25 2.29 -1.65
N LEU A 114 9.37 1.30 -1.61
CA LEU A 114 9.36 0.27 -0.57
C LEU A 114 10.06 -0.98 -1.07
N GLY A 115 10.90 -1.57 -0.22
CA GLY A 115 11.55 -2.85 -0.48
C GLY A 115 11.24 -3.83 0.64
N ARG A 116 11.05 -5.11 0.29
CA ARG A 116 10.99 -6.21 1.26
C ARG A 116 12.36 -6.91 1.30
N SER A 117 12.84 -7.18 2.50
CA SER A 117 14.04 -8.01 2.75
C SER A 117 13.61 -9.30 3.44
N ASN A 118 14.19 -10.43 3.05
CA ASN A 118 13.88 -11.76 3.59
C ASN A 118 14.85 -12.21 4.72
N TYR A 119 15.44 -11.25 5.43
CA TYR A 119 16.43 -11.51 6.48
C TYR A 119 15.87 -11.21 7.85
#